data_AF-A0A6C0K9R2-F1
#
_entry.id   AF-A0A6C0K9R2-F1
#
_cell.length_a   1.000
_cell.length_b   1.000
_cell.length_c   1.000
_cell.angle_alpha   90.00
_cell.angle_beta   90.00
_cell.angle_gamma   90.00
#
_symmetry.space_group_name_H-M   'P 1'
#
loop_
_entity.id
_entity.type
_entity.pdbx_description
1 polymer ?
#
loop_
_entity_poly.entity_id
_entity_poly.type
_entity_poly.pdbx_seq_one_letter_code
_entity_poly.pdbx_strand_id
1 'polypeptide(L)'
;MSHTYNTLADTECSGVFWMRMRETQPYHNAPKYMSCSGDYHLFAKQGDKVYIEVRNAGEVVISFAELKKNKYLIYNYYLSLLLTNDKHRLIKNEEFNNTYRQIYGYTDNRVWSLETAYIDQSDYKAYKIIPSGNVCYYKINPADLKSMEYSTPQELERFVLGYMNGLERVKLFSHRSVIYKNLALEYEVSILDKEIEELKAYFEDKKQVVDMLSTITDKYANANEDILREIIVKYLS
;
A
#
# COMPACT_ATOMS: atom_id res chain seq x y z
N MET A 1 11.90 14.94 7.22
CA MET A 1 12.71 13.76 6.87
C MET A 1 12.87 13.76 5.36
N SER A 2 14.07 13.52 4.87
CA SER A 2 14.34 13.33 3.45
C SER A 2 13.88 11.92 3.06
N HIS A 3 13.17 11.79 1.93
CA HIS A 3 12.78 10.50 1.37
C HIS A 3 13.38 10.37 -0.03
N THR A 4 14.09 9.26 -0.28
CA THR A 4 14.55 8.94 -1.65
C THR A 4 13.68 7.83 -2.21
N TYR A 5 13.08 8.08 -3.37
CA TYR A 5 12.28 7.10 -4.08
C TYR A 5 13.16 6.23 -4.98
N ASN A 6 12.91 4.92 -4.96
CA ASN A 6 13.63 3.94 -5.76
C ASN A 6 12.62 3.09 -6.54
N THR A 7 12.80 3.00 -7.85
CA THR A 7 11.98 2.14 -8.70
C THR A 7 12.63 0.77 -8.84
N LEU A 8 11.87 -0.29 -8.60
CA LEU A 8 12.26 -1.67 -8.80
C LEU A 8 11.73 -2.17 -10.14
N ALA A 9 12.62 -2.62 -11.01
CA ALA A 9 12.22 -3.14 -12.32
C ALA A 9 11.46 -4.47 -12.22
N ASP A 10 11.95 -5.39 -11.39
CA ASP A 10 11.52 -6.80 -11.43
C ASP A 10 10.78 -7.26 -10.17
N THR A 11 10.76 -6.45 -9.11
CA THR A 11 10.19 -6.83 -7.80
C THR A 11 8.98 -5.98 -7.48
N GLU A 12 7.88 -6.65 -7.16
CA GLU A 12 6.62 -6.06 -6.71
C GLU A 12 6.56 -6.13 -5.18
N CYS A 13 6.48 -4.97 -4.53
CA CYS A 13 6.36 -4.82 -3.09
C CYS A 13 4.90 -4.50 -2.74
N SER A 14 4.37 -5.11 -1.70
CA SER A 14 3.05 -4.80 -1.18
C SER A 14 2.94 -5.11 0.32
N GLY A 15 2.00 -4.47 1.00
CA GLY A 15 1.76 -4.75 2.41
C GLY A 15 0.31 -4.58 2.84
N VAL A 16 -0.09 -5.30 3.87
CA VAL A 16 -1.31 -4.99 4.65
C VAL A 16 -0.84 -4.56 6.03
N PHE A 17 -1.28 -3.39 6.45
CA PHE A 17 -1.07 -2.90 7.80
C PHE A 17 -2.43 -2.56 8.42
N TRP A 18 -2.63 -2.96 9.67
CA TRP A 18 -3.70 -2.40 10.46
C TRP A 18 -3.19 -1.93 11.80
N MET A 19 -3.77 -0.85 12.28
CA MET A 19 -3.45 -0.31 13.60
C MET A 19 -4.70 0.04 14.37
N ARG A 20 -4.54 0.08 15.69
CA ARG A 20 -5.51 0.57 16.65
C ARG A 20 -4.76 1.44 17.65
N MET A 21 -5.13 2.70 17.68
CA MET A 21 -4.74 3.63 18.73
C MET A 21 -5.79 3.59 19.83
N ARG A 22 -5.36 3.43 21.08
CA ARG A 22 -6.26 3.42 22.24
C ARG A 22 -5.60 4.07 23.44
N GLU A 23 -6.33 4.96 24.10
CA GLU A 23 -5.95 5.44 25.42
C GLU A 23 -6.11 4.29 26.44
N THR A 24 -5.01 3.91 27.08
CA THR A 24 -4.95 2.79 28.02
C THR A 24 -4.46 3.24 29.39
N GLN A 25 -5.01 2.60 30.41
CA GLN A 25 -4.56 2.73 31.80
C GLN A 25 -4.23 1.32 32.32
N PRO A 26 -2.94 0.99 32.51
CA PRO A 26 -2.51 -0.39 32.75
C PRO A 26 -2.91 -0.93 34.13
N TYR A 27 -3.12 -0.05 35.12
CA TYR A 27 -3.62 -0.39 36.46
C TYR A 27 -4.23 0.85 37.15
N HIS A 28 -4.98 0.65 38.23
CA HIS A 28 -5.63 1.72 38.98
C HIS A 28 -4.60 2.78 39.40
N ASN A 29 -4.82 4.03 39.00
CA ASN A 29 -3.97 5.21 39.26
C ASN A 29 -2.71 5.38 38.39
N ALA A 30 -2.48 4.52 37.39
CA ALA A 30 -1.46 4.81 36.38
C ALA A 30 -1.88 6.03 35.53
N PRO A 31 -0.93 6.85 35.03
CA PRO A 31 -1.26 7.84 34.01
C PRO A 31 -1.79 7.12 32.77
N LYS A 32 -2.80 7.70 32.15
CA LYS A 32 -3.26 7.23 30.85
C LYS A 32 -2.17 7.48 29.82
N TYR A 33 -1.99 6.53 28.91
CA TYR A 33 -1.09 6.69 27.78
C TYR A 33 -1.74 6.17 26.51
N MET A 34 -1.29 6.68 25.37
CA MET A 34 -1.75 6.20 24.07
C MET A 34 -0.98 4.93 23.69
N SER A 35 -1.69 3.82 23.56
CA SER A 35 -1.15 2.55 23.07
C SER A 35 -1.39 2.40 21.57
N CYS A 36 -0.41 1.84 20.87
CA CYS A 36 -0.53 1.47 19.46
C CYS A 36 -0.42 -0.06 19.36
N SER A 37 -1.49 -0.71 18.91
CA SER A 37 -1.50 -2.14 18.62
C SER A 37 -1.83 -2.35 17.15
N GLY A 38 -1.37 -3.46 16.57
CA GLY A 38 -1.51 -3.66 15.15
C GLY A 38 -0.95 -4.97 14.67
N ASP A 39 -0.98 -5.13 13.37
CA ASP A 39 -0.45 -6.29 12.67
C ASP A 39 -0.01 -5.88 11.26
N TYR A 40 0.89 -6.66 10.70
CA TYR A 40 1.33 -6.48 9.33
C TYR A 40 1.55 -7.81 8.61
N HIS A 41 1.35 -7.77 7.30
CA HIS A 41 1.85 -8.74 6.35
C HIS A 41 2.58 -7.97 5.26
N LEU A 42 3.88 -8.19 5.11
CA LEU A 42 4.69 -7.58 4.06
C LEU A 42 5.04 -8.64 3.04
N PHE A 43 4.96 -8.26 1.77
CA PHE A 43 5.27 -9.12 0.64
C PHE A 43 6.25 -8.42 -0.28
N ALA A 44 7.23 -9.15 -0.79
CA ALA A 44 8.00 -8.76 -1.97
C ALA A 44 8.04 -9.96 -2.91
N LYS A 45 7.69 -9.77 -4.17
CA LYS A 45 7.56 -10.83 -5.16
C LYS A 45 8.39 -10.52 -6.40
N GLN A 46 9.16 -11.51 -6.84
CA GLN A 46 9.91 -11.46 -8.10
C GLN A 46 9.78 -12.81 -8.82
N GLY A 47 9.11 -12.82 -9.97
CA GLY A 47 8.77 -14.06 -10.66
C GLY A 47 7.94 -14.99 -9.77
N ASP A 48 8.43 -16.20 -9.53
CA ASP A 48 7.81 -17.17 -8.61
C ASP A 48 8.29 -17.01 -7.15
N LYS A 49 9.35 -16.26 -6.88
CA LYS A 49 9.88 -16.09 -5.51
C LYS A 49 9.11 -15.02 -4.75
N VAL A 50 8.72 -15.32 -3.52
CA VAL A 50 7.97 -14.44 -2.64
C VAL A 50 8.61 -14.40 -1.26
N TYR A 51 9.09 -13.22 -0.87
CA TYR A 51 9.39 -12.90 0.51
C TYR A 51 8.10 -12.53 1.26
N ILE A 52 7.96 -13.04 2.46
CA ILE A 52 6.82 -12.79 3.35
C ILE A 52 7.37 -12.46 4.73
N GLU A 53 6.92 -11.35 5.30
CA GLU A 53 7.17 -11.00 6.70
C GLU A 53 5.85 -10.79 7.41
N VAL A 54 5.66 -11.43 8.56
CA VAL A 54 4.44 -11.29 9.35
C VAL A 54 4.77 -11.14 10.83
N ARG A 55 4.11 -10.18 11.47
CA ARG A 55 4.23 -9.94 12.92
C ARG A 55 4.00 -11.24 13.70
N ASN A 56 4.94 -11.56 14.59
CA ASN A 56 4.94 -12.76 15.44
C ASN A 56 5.06 -14.12 14.71
N ALA A 57 5.15 -14.15 13.37
CA ALA A 57 5.46 -15.37 12.61
C ALA A 57 6.89 -15.39 12.08
N GLY A 58 7.49 -14.20 11.88
CA GLY A 58 8.83 -14.04 11.33
C GLY A 58 8.80 -13.80 9.82
N GLU A 59 9.87 -14.22 9.14
CA GLU A 59 10.04 -14.06 7.70
C GLU A 59 10.35 -15.39 7.00
N VAL A 60 9.89 -15.52 5.76
CA VAL A 60 10.21 -16.64 4.87
C VAL A 60 10.34 -16.19 3.42
N VAL A 61 11.08 -16.96 2.62
CA VAL A 61 11.13 -16.84 1.17
C VAL A 61 10.61 -18.15 0.57
N ILE A 62 9.48 -18.10 -0.12
CA ILE A 62 8.80 -19.28 -0.66
C ILE A 62 8.43 -19.07 -2.13
N SER A 63 7.97 -20.13 -2.81
CA SER A 63 7.37 -19.99 -4.13
C SER A 63 5.96 -19.42 -4.05
N PHE A 64 5.49 -18.81 -5.13
CA PHE A 64 4.11 -18.34 -5.23
C PHE A 64 3.13 -19.52 -5.21
N ALA A 65 3.55 -20.68 -5.73
CA ALA A 65 2.83 -21.93 -5.59
C ALA A 65 2.64 -22.34 -4.11
N GLU A 66 3.68 -22.20 -3.28
CA GLU A 66 3.62 -22.50 -1.85
C GLU A 66 2.72 -21.51 -1.10
N LEU A 67 2.83 -20.21 -1.39
CA LEU A 67 1.96 -19.17 -0.81
C LEU A 67 0.48 -19.51 -0.99
N LYS A 68 0.08 -19.96 -2.18
CA LYS A 68 -1.32 -20.30 -2.51
C LYS A 68 -1.90 -21.43 -1.67
N LYS A 69 -1.07 -22.29 -1.05
CA LYS A 69 -1.55 -23.39 -0.19
C LYS A 69 -2.16 -22.88 1.12
N ASN A 70 -1.77 -21.70 1.60
CA ASN A 70 -2.31 -21.11 2.81
C ASN A 70 -3.34 -20.03 2.49
N LYS A 71 -4.63 -20.37 2.69
CA LYS A 71 -5.77 -19.48 2.39
C LYS A 71 -5.72 -18.11 3.08
N TYR A 72 -5.08 -18.02 4.25
CA TYR A 72 -4.99 -16.79 5.02
C TYR A 72 -3.88 -15.88 4.46
N LEU A 73 -2.72 -16.46 4.15
CA LEU A 73 -1.61 -15.71 3.57
C LEU A 73 -1.96 -15.21 2.17
N ILE A 74 -2.55 -16.06 1.32
CA ILE A 74 -2.93 -15.65 -0.04
C ILE A 74 -4.02 -14.58 -0.02
N TYR A 75 -4.96 -14.63 0.94
CA TYR A 75 -5.93 -13.54 1.13
C TYR A 75 -5.22 -12.22 1.46
N ASN A 76 -4.29 -12.23 2.42
CA ASN A 76 -3.54 -11.02 2.78
C ASN A 76 -2.64 -10.53 1.65
N TYR A 77 -2.10 -11.43 0.82
CA TYR A 77 -1.38 -11.06 -0.39
C TYR A 77 -2.28 -10.29 -1.36
N TYR A 78 -3.47 -10.79 -1.70
CA TYR A 78 -4.37 -10.05 -2.59
C TYR A 78 -4.89 -8.75 -1.97
N LEU A 79 -5.18 -8.74 -0.66
CA LEU A 79 -5.55 -7.52 0.04
C LEU A 79 -4.42 -6.49 0.01
N SER A 80 -3.15 -6.92 0.12
CA SER A 80 -2.00 -6.02 0.06
C SER A 80 -1.89 -5.32 -1.29
N LEU A 81 -2.25 -6.00 -2.38
CA LEU A 81 -2.21 -5.42 -3.73
C LEU A 81 -3.26 -4.32 -3.89
N LEU A 82 -4.44 -4.47 -3.28
CA LEU A 82 -5.51 -3.45 -3.29
C LEU A 82 -5.21 -2.23 -2.40
N LEU A 83 -4.21 -2.31 -1.53
CA LEU A 83 -3.87 -1.23 -0.60
C LEU A 83 -2.54 -0.57 -0.96
N THR A 84 -1.84 -1.09 -1.96
CA THR A 84 -0.52 -0.60 -2.35
C THR A 84 -0.68 0.34 -3.53
N ASN A 85 -0.27 1.60 -3.37
CA ASN A 85 -0.44 2.61 -4.40
C ASN A 85 0.49 2.37 -5.60
N ASP A 86 1.78 2.12 -5.35
CA ASP A 86 2.77 1.78 -6.39
C ASP A 86 3.68 0.65 -5.90
N LYS A 87 3.43 -0.56 -6.42
CA LYS A 87 4.17 -1.78 -6.05
C LYS A 87 5.62 -1.80 -6.52
N HIS A 88 6.01 -0.92 -7.43
CA HIS A 88 7.39 -0.85 -7.94
C HIS A 88 8.18 0.28 -7.28
N ARG A 89 7.57 1.09 -6.41
CA ARG A 89 8.20 2.26 -5.80
C ARG A 89 8.45 2.05 -4.32
N LEU A 90 9.73 1.92 -3.98
CA LEU A 90 10.19 1.93 -2.60
C LEU A 90 10.59 3.33 -2.14
N ILE A 91 10.43 3.55 -0.85
CA ILE A 91 10.89 4.71 -0.12
C ILE A 91 12.08 4.27 0.73
N LYS A 92 13.23 4.91 0.54
CA LYS A 92 14.35 4.83 1.47
C LYS A 92 14.22 5.96 2.48
N ASN A 93 13.99 5.59 3.73
CA ASN A 93 13.90 6.50 4.86
C ASN A 93 15.26 6.69 5.51
N GLU A 94 15.49 7.86 6.09
CA GLU A 94 16.66 8.11 6.94
C GLU A 94 16.60 7.23 8.21
N GLU A 95 15.41 7.10 8.80
CA GLU A 95 15.16 6.30 9.99
C GLU A 95 13.77 5.66 9.97
N PHE A 96 13.59 4.65 10.82
CA PHE A 96 12.29 4.02 11.04
C PHE A 96 11.35 4.98 11.80
N ASN A 97 10.08 5.05 11.37
CA ASN A 97 9.08 5.86 12.08
C ASN A 97 8.70 5.23 13.42
N ASN A 98 9.21 5.82 14.51
CA ASN A 98 9.04 5.34 15.88
C ASN A 98 7.58 5.20 16.34
N THR A 99 6.62 5.84 15.68
CA THR A 99 5.18 5.64 15.92
C THR A 99 4.80 4.15 15.87
N TYR A 100 5.42 3.39 14.97
CA TYR A 100 5.06 1.99 14.73
C TYR A 100 5.93 1.00 15.51
N ARG A 101 6.84 1.48 16.38
CA ARG A 101 7.78 0.63 17.11
C ARG A 101 7.09 -0.46 17.93
N GLN A 102 5.93 -0.16 18.55
CA GLN A 102 5.16 -1.14 19.32
C GLN A 102 4.58 -2.28 18.45
N ILE A 103 4.31 -2.01 17.18
CA ILE A 103 3.79 -3.00 16.24
C ILE A 103 4.93 -3.88 15.72
N TYR A 104 6.06 -3.28 15.35
CA TYR A 104 7.21 -4.01 14.79
C TYR A 104 8.07 -4.73 15.82
N GLY A 105 8.15 -4.23 17.05
CA GLY A 105 9.03 -4.75 18.10
C GLY A 105 10.50 -4.42 17.81
N TYR A 106 11.10 -5.09 16.83
CA TYR A 106 12.47 -4.84 16.35
C TYR A 106 12.47 -3.93 15.11
N THR A 107 13.12 -2.78 15.24
CA THR A 107 13.06 -1.70 14.23
C THR A 107 14.41 -1.34 13.63
N ASP A 108 15.51 -1.87 14.15
CA ASP A 108 16.84 -1.49 13.69
C ASP A 108 17.02 -1.91 12.22
N ASN A 109 17.67 -1.04 11.43
CA ASN A 109 17.98 -1.22 10.00
C ASN A 109 16.77 -1.26 9.04
N ARG A 110 15.54 -1.01 9.52
CA ARG A 110 14.35 -0.91 8.67
C ARG A 110 14.26 0.46 8.01
N VAL A 111 14.96 0.61 6.88
CA VAL A 111 14.97 1.87 6.10
C VAL A 111 14.10 1.81 4.85
N TRP A 112 13.74 0.62 4.39
CA TRP A 112 12.95 0.43 3.17
C TRP A 112 11.48 0.28 3.50
N SER A 113 10.65 1.10 2.87
CA SER A 113 9.20 1.02 2.98
C SER A 113 8.50 1.26 1.65
N LEU A 114 7.18 1.09 1.63
CA LEU A 114 6.35 1.47 0.49
C LEU A 114 5.25 2.44 0.92
N GLU A 115 4.72 3.17 -0.06
CA GLU A 115 3.51 3.95 0.12
C GLU A 115 2.29 3.02 0.04
N THR A 116 1.54 2.94 1.13
CA THR A 116 0.39 2.04 1.23
C THR A 116 -0.71 2.63 2.09
N ALA A 117 -1.95 2.40 1.67
CA ALA A 117 -3.09 2.65 2.51
C ALA A 117 -3.18 1.60 3.64
N TYR A 118 -3.72 1.98 4.80
CA TYR A 118 -3.81 1.06 5.94
C TYR A 118 -5.17 1.10 6.63
N ILE A 119 -5.49 0.02 7.35
CA ILE A 119 -6.77 -0.13 8.04
C ILE A 119 -6.64 0.45 9.46
N ASP A 120 -7.40 1.49 9.75
CA ASP A 120 -7.55 2.05 11.09
C ASP A 120 -8.72 1.38 11.84
N GLN A 121 -8.42 0.81 12.99
CA GLN A 121 -9.37 0.15 13.91
C GLN A 121 -9.44 0.83 15.27
N SER A 122 -9.07 2.10 15.34
CA SER A 122 -9.16 2.90 16.57
C SER A 122 -10.61 3.08 17.00
N ASP A 123 -11.55 3.20 16.05
CA ASP A 123 -12.99 3.07 16.31
C ASP A 123 -13.46 1.63 16.04
N TYR A 124 -13.87 0.94 17.09
CA TYR A 124 -14.37 -0.44 17.01
C TYR A 124 -15.70 -0.58 16.27
N LYS A 125 -16.44 0.52 16.08
CA LYS A 125 -17.71 0.54 15.36
C LYS A 125 -17.55 0.91 13.89
N ALA A 126 -16.46 1.56 13.52
CA ALA A 126 -16.24 2.10 12.18
C ALA A 126 -14.77 1.99 11.78
N TYR A 127 -14.40 0.83 11.21
CA TYR A 127 -13.11 0.67 10.55
C TYR A 127 -13.06 1.53 9.28
N LYS A 128 -11.88 2.04 8.94
CA LYS A 128 -11.68 2.85 7.73
C LYS A 128 -10.31 2.64 7.11
N ILE A 129 -10.18 2.97 5.83
CA ILE A 129 -8.90 3.06 5.14
C ILE A 129 -8.33 4.47 5.32
N ILE A 130 -7.05 4.55 5.67
CA ILE A 130 -6.26 5.76 5.60
C ILE A 130 -5.45 5.70 4.29
N PRO A 131 -5.67 6.60 3.31
CA PRO A 131 -5.15 6.49 1.94
C PRO A 131 -3.63 6.49 1.78
N SER A 132 -2.91 6.99 2.76
CA SER A 132 -1.47 7.18 2.68
C SER A 132 -0.84 6.83 4.02
N GLY A 133 0.26 6.11 3.94
CA GLY A 133 0.88 5.45 5.05
C GLY A 133 2.24 4.92 4.68
N ASN A 134 3.27 5.61 5.14
CA ASN A 134 4.60 5.04 5.22
C ASN A 134 4.70 4.13 6.46
N VAL A 135 3.93 3.03 6.45
CA VAL A 135 3.69 2.12 7.60
C VAL A 135 4.30 0.73 7.43
N CYS A 136 4.57 0.33 6.18
CA CYS A 136 5.07 -0.99 5.83
C CYS A 136 6.59 -0.94 5.60
N TYR A 137 7.37 -1.34 6.60
CA TYR A 137 8.84 -1.31 6.59
C TYR A 137 9.43 -2.71 6.51
N TYR A 138 10.16 -2.98 5.43
CA TYR A 138 10.82 -4.25 5.21
C TYR A 138 12.07 -4.40 6.08
N LYS A 139 12.28 -5.63 6.59
CA LYS A 139 13.54 -6.03 7.23
C LYS A 139 14.70 -6.21 6.23
N ILE A 140 14.35 -6.46 4.97
CA ILE A 140 15.29 -6.63 3.85
C ILE A 140 15.28 -5.40 2.94
N ASN A 141 16.27 -5.29 2.06
CA ASN A 141 16.14 -4.51 0.83
C ASN A 141 15.43 -5.39 -0.22
N PRO A 142 14.19 -5.06 -0.65
CA PRO A 142 13.46 -5.90 -1.59
C PRO A 142 14.15 -6.12 -2.94
N ALA A 143 15.08 -5.23 -3.35
CA ALA A 143 15.88 -5.43 -4.56
C ALA A 143 16.77 -6.69 -4.50
N ASP A 144 17.12 -7.15 -3.29
CA ASP A 144 18.01 -8.29 -3.07
C ASP A 144 17.27 -9.64 -3.09
N LEU A 145 15.94 -9.63 -3.27
CA LEU A 145 15.09 -10.83 -3.27
C LEU A 145 15.59 -11.89 -4.26
N LYS A 146 16.09 -11.47 -5.43
CA LYS A 146 16.61 -12.37 -6.47
C LYS A 146 17.66 -13.33 -5.92
N SER A 147 18.57 -12.80 -5.12
CA SER A 147 19.71 -13.51 -4.52
C SER A 147 19.38 -14.25 -3.23
N MET A 148 18.20 -14.04 -2.64
CA MET A 148 17.83 -14.74 -1.40
C MET A 148 17.57 -16.22 -1.66
N GLU A 149 18.07 -17.08 -0.78
CA GLU A 149 17.74 -18.51 -0.74
C GLU A 149 16.25 -18.70 -0.39
N TYR A 150 15.67 -19.80 -0.88
CA TYR A 150 14.35 -20.23 -0.39
C TYR A 150 14.48 -20.72 1.05
N SER A 151 13.45 -20.47 1.86
CA SER A 151 13.37 -21.03 3.20
C SER A 151 13.33 -22.55 3.16
N THR A 152 14.08 -23.16 4.07
CA THR A 152 14.07 -24.60 4.30
C THR A 152 12.68 -25.06 4.77
N PRO A 153 12.33 -26.36 4.61
CA PRO A 153 11.08 -26.89 5.13
C PRO A 153 10.87 -26.63 6.64
N GLN A 154 11.93 -26.68 7.44
CA GLN A 154 11.86 -26.43 8.89
C GLN A 154 11.60 -24.96 9.22
N GLU A 155 12.17 -24.03 8.46
CA GLU A 155 11.88 -22.59 8.60
C GLU A 155 10.43 -22.29 8.22
N LEU A 156 9.95 -22.88 7.11
CA LEU A 156 8.57 -22.75 6.68
C LEU A 156 7.59 -23.33 7.71
N GLU A 157 7.89 -24.51 8.28
CA GLU A 157 7.07 -25.11 9.33
C GLU A 157 6.99 -24.20 10.56
N ARG A 158 8.12 -23.67 11.04
CA ARG A 158 8.15 -22.72 12.17
C ARG A 158 7.36 -21.46 11.88
N PHE A 159 7.50 -20.90 10.69
CA PHE A 159 6.74 -19.73 10.25
C PHE A 159 5.24 -20.02 10.24
N VAL A 160 4.82 -21.15 9.65
CA VAL A 160 3.40 -21.53 9.59
C VAL A 160 2.85 -21.78 11.00
N LEU A 161 3.58 -22.45 11.88
CA LEU A 161 3.18 -22.64 13.27
C LEU A 161 3.00 -21.30 13.98
N GLY A 162 3.97 -20.38 13.87
CA GLY A 162 3.88 -19.03 14.44
C GLY A 162 2.72 -18.23 13.87
N TYR A 163 2.51 -18.30 12.56
CA TYR A 163 1.41 -17.64 11.85
C TYR A 163 0.03 -18.15 12.30
N MET A 164 -0.08 -19.46 12.50
CA MET A 164 -1.33 -20.15 12.83
C MET A 164 -1.61 -20.24 14.33
N ASN A 165 -0.72 -19.77 15.22
CA ASN A 165 -0.78 -19.96 16.67
C ASN A 165 -1.88 -19.14 17.40
N GLY A 166 -3.13 -19.20 16.92
CA GLY A 166 -4.29 -18.71 17.65
C GLY A 166 -4.33 -17.20 17.91
N LEU A 167 -3.54 -16.41 17.17
CA LEU A 167 -3.61 -14.96 17.18
C LEU A 167 -4.98 -14.48 16.66
N GLU A 168 -5.35 -13.24 17.00
CA GLU A 168 -6.58 -12.60 16.52
C GLU A 168 -6.74 -12.72 15.00
N ARG A 169 -5.62 -12.70 14.24
CA ARG A 169 -5.61 -12.82 12.78
C ARG A 169 -6.34 -14.07 12.26
N VAL A 170 -6.19 -15.21 12.95
CA VAL A 170 -6.79 -16.49 12.52
C VAL A 170 -8.20 -16.63 13.11
N LYS A 171 -8.35 -16.30 14.41
CA LYS A 171 -9.61 -16.43 15.14
C LYS A 171 -10.72 -15.55 14.57
N LEU A 172 -10.38 -14.32 14.18
CA LEU A 172 -11.33 -13.35 13.66
C LEU A 172 -11.30 -13.25 12.13
N PHE A 173 -10.59 -14.16 11.46
CA PHE A 173 -10.37 -14.08 10.02
C PHE A 173 -11.69 -14.00 9.25
N SER A 174 -12.63 -14.93 9.49
CA SER A 174 -13.89 -15.01 8.74
C SER A 174 -14.71 -13.72 8.79
N HIS A 175 -14.65 -13.01 9.91
CA HIS A 175 -15.34 -11.73 10.09
C HIS A 175 -14.54 -10.57 9.49
N ARG A 176 -13.25 -10.47 9.82
CA ARG A 176 -12.37 -9.38 9.38
C ARG A 176 -12.11 -9.41 7.87
N SER A 177 -12.02 -10.60 7.27
CA SER A 177 -11.70 -10.74 5.86
C SER A 177 -12.75 -10.14 4.93
N VAL A 178 -14.04 -10.21 5.34
CA VAL A 178 -15.13 -9.60 4.58
C VAL A 178 -15.06 -8.08 4.72
N ILE A 179 -14.90 -7.59 5.95
CA ILE A 179 -14.86 -6.14 6.22
C ILE A 179 -13.67 -5.49 5.52
N TYR A 180 -12.47 -6.04 5.66
CA TYR A 180 -11.26 -5.47 5.05
C TYR A 180 -11.32 -5.51 3.52
N LYS A 181 -11.87 -6.57 2.94
CA LYS A 181 -12.04 -6.66 1.50
C LYS A 181 -13.01 -5.57 1.00
N ASN A 182 -14.14 -5.39 1.67
CA ASN A 182 -15.11 -4.36 1.28
C ASN A 182 -14.51 -2.96 1.41
N LEU A 183 -13.82 -2.67 2.52
CA LEU A 183 -13.13 -1.40 2.72
C LEU A 183 -12.07 -1.12 1.66
N ALA A 184 -11.26 -2.13 1.29
CA ALA A 184 -10.26 -1.98 0.23
C ALA A 184 -10.92 -1.76 -1.14
N LEU A 185 -12.00 -2.46 -1.46
CA LEU A 185 -12.74 -2.25 -2.71
C LEU A 185 -13.39 -0.87 -2.78
N GLU A 186 -14.02 -0.40 -1.69
CA GLU A 186 -14.57 0.95 -1.60
C GLU A 186 -13.49 2.01 -1.78
N TYR A 187 -12.30 1.79 -1.18
CA TYR A 187 -11.15 2.65 -1.37
C TYR A 187 -10.68 2.70 -2.83
N GLU A 188 -10.50 1.56 -3.48
CA GLU A 188 -10.10 1.49 -4.89
C GLU A 188 -11.13 2.15 -5.82
N VAL A 189 -12.43 1.93 -5.57
CA VAL A 189 -13.49 2.64 -6.30
C VAL A 189 -13.39 4.15 -6.11
N SER A 190 -13.09 4.62 -4.89
CA SER A 190 -12.92 6.05 -4.62
C SER A 190 -11.70 6.67 -5.31
N ILE A 191 -10.66 5.89 -5.59
CA ILE A 191 -9.52 6.32 -6.39
C ILE A 191 -9.95 6.44 -7.85
N LEU A 192 -10.58 5.40 -8.40
CA LEU A 192 -11.05 5.39 -9.78
C LEU A 192 -12.04 6.52 -10.06
N ASP A 193 -12.96 6.80 -9.14
CA ASP A 193 -13.91 7.92 -9.28
C ASP A 193 -13.18 9.26 -9.38
N LYS A 194 -12.11 9.47 -8.60
CA LYS A 194 -11.29 10.70 -8.70
C LYS A 194 -10.56 10.79 -10.03
N GLU A 195 -9.95 9.71 -10.49
CA GLU A 195 -9.28 9.67 -11.80
C GLU A 195 -10.27 9.97 -12.93
N ILE A 196 -11.50 9.46 -12.84
CA ILE A 196 -12.57 9.73 -13.80
C ILE A 196 -12.97 11.21 -13.78
N GLU A 197 -13.12 11.82 -12.61
CA GLU A 197 -13.46 13.25 -12.50
C GLU A 197 -12.33 14.15 -13.03
N GLU A 198 -11.06 13.81 -12.75
CA GLU A 198 -9.90 14.52 -13.31
C GLU A 198 -9.85 14.40 -14.84
N LEU A 199 -10.11 13.22 -15.40
CA LEU A 199 -10.19 13.02 -16.85
C LEU A 199 -11.36 13.79 -17.47
N LYS A 200 -12.54 13.81 -16.82
CA LYS A 200 -13.69 14.60 -17.28
C LYS A 200 -13.35 16.08 -17.34
N ALA A 201 -12.73 16.63 -16.29
CA ALA A 201 -12.30 18.02 -16.26
C ALA A 201 -11.31 18.33 -17.39
N TYR A 202 -10.31 17.45 -17.59
CA TYR A 202 -9.35 17.58 -18.68
C TYR A 202 -10.03 17.62 -20.06
N PHE A 203 -10.97 16.70 -20.34
CA PHE A 203 -11.65 16.69 -21.63
C PHE A 203 -12.60 17.88 -21.85
N GLU A 204 -13.26 18.37 -20.80
CA GLU A 204 -14.10 19.56 -20.88
C GLU A 204 -13.26 20.81 -21.19
N ASP A 205 -12.09 20.96 -20.55
CA ASP A 205 -11.15 22.05 -20.85
C ASP A 205 -10.68 21.99 -22.32
N LYS A 206 -10.34 20.80 -22.82
CA LYS A 206 -9.95 20.62 -24.24
C LYS A 206 -11.09 20.97 -25.19
N LYS A 207 -12.32 20.60 -24.86
CA LYS A 207 -13.51 20.93 -25.65
C LYS A 207 -13.73 22.44 -25.71
N GLN A 208 -13.62 23.15 -24.58
CA GLN A 208 -13.73 24.61 -24.54
C GLN A 208 -12.69 25.29 -25.44
N VAL A 209 -11.45 24.79 -25.46
CA VAL A 209 -10.40 25.29 -26.36
C VAL A 209 -10.76 25.08 -27.83
N VAL A 210 -11.32 23.91 -28.20
CA VAL A 210 -11.77 23.62 -29.57
C VAL A 210 -12.94 24.53 -29.98
N ASP A 211 -13.91 24.75 -29.10
CA ASP A 211 -15.06 25.63 -29.36
C ASP A 211 -14.61 27.10 -29.55
N MET A 212 -13.63 27.56 -28.75
CA MET A 212 -12.99 28.86 -28.93
C MET A 212 -12.26 28.98 -30.27
N LEU A 213 -11.48 27.96 -30.67
CA LEU A 213 -10.77 27.95 -31.95
C LEU A 213 -11.74 27.99 -33.13
N SER A 214 -12.84 27.23 -33.06
CA SER A 214 -13.90 27.24 -34.08
C SER A 214 -14.49 28.65 -34.21
N THR A 215 -14.82 29.29 -33.09
CA THR A 215 -15.35 30.66 -33.07
C THR A 215 -14.36 31.68 -33.66
N ILE A 216 -13.07 31.56 -33.34
CA ILE A 216 -12.03 32.45 -33.88
C ILE A 216 -11.92 32.25 -35.40
N THR A 217 -11.89 31.01 -35.87
CA THR A 217 -11.74 30.69 -37.29
C THR A 217 -12.95 31.17 -38.09
N ASP A 218 -14.16 30.99 -37.57
CA ASP A 218 -15.40 31.42 -38.20
C ASP A 218 -15.54 32.97 -38.24
N LYS A 219 -15.19 33.64 -37.13
CA LYS A 219 -15.32 35.10 -37.00
C LYS A 219 -14.18 35.85 -37.69
N TYR A 220 -13.00 35.26 -37.72
CA TYR A 220 -11.80 35.80 -38.33
C TYR A 220 -11.32 34.79 -39.37
N ALA A 221 -11.95 34.80 -40.54
CA ALA A 221 -11.65 33.90 -41.67
C ALA A 221 -10.17 33.89 -42.13
N ASN A 222 -9.33 34.80 -41.61
CA ASN A 222 -7.88 34.90 -41.81
C ASN A 222 -7.11 34.94 -40.48
N ALA A 223 -7.56 34.20 -39.46
CA ALA A 223 -6.84 34.11 -38.19
C ALA A 223 -5.39 33.64 -38.45
N ASN A 224 -4.41 34.32 -37.84
CA ASN A 224 -3.00 34.05 -38.07
C ASN A 224 -2.68 32.58 -37.71
N GLU A 225 -2.28 31.80 -38.72
CA GLU A 225 -2.00 30.36 -38.60
C GLU A 225 -0.97 30.06 -37.51
N ASP A 226 0.01 30.94 -37.28
CA ASP A 226 1.03 30.76 -36.25
C ASP A 226 0.41 30.80 -34.84
N ILE A 227 -0.56 31.69 -34.62
CA ILE A 227 -1.26 31.82 -33.33
C ILE A 227 -2.15 30.59 -33.08
N LEU A 228 -2.86 30.12 -34.12
CA LEU A 228 -3.68 28.92 -34.02
C LEU A 228 -2.82 27.69 -33.69
N ARG A 229 -1.66 27.57 -34.33
CA ARG A 229 -0.71 26.48 -34.11
C ARG A 229 -0.14 26.49 -32.69
N GLU A 230 0.22 27.66 -32.16
CA GLU A 230 0.68 27.77 -30.77
C GLU A 230 -0.40 27.34 -29.77
N ILE A 231 -1.67 27.72 -29.98
CA ILE A 231 -2.77 27.32 -29.10
C ILE A 231 -3.00 25.80 -29.16
N ILE A 232 -3.01 25.21 -30.36
CA ILE A 232 -3.18 23.76 -30.52
C ILE A 232 -2.04 23.01 -29.82
N VAL A 233 -0.77 23.40 -30.07
CA VAL A 233 0.38 22.71 -29.47
C VAL A 233 0.38 22.85 -27.95
N LYS A 234 0.03 24.02 -27.41
CA LYS A 234 0.10 24.27 -25.97
C LYS A 234 -1.07 23.69 -25.19
N TYR A 235 -2.25 23.63 -25.79
CA TYR A 235 -3.49 23.31 -25.08
C TYR A 235 -4.19 22.06 -25.57
N LEU A 236 -3.86 21.48 -26.74
CA LEU A 236 -4.53 20.29 -27.28
C LEU A 236 -3.62 19.08 -27.46
N SER A 237 -2.29 19.24 -27.44
CA SER A 237 -1.33 18.13 -27.28
C SER A 237 -1.42 17.47 -25.90
#